data_AF-A0A6L7TIR2-F1
#
_entry.id   AF-A0A6L7TIR2-F1
#
_cell.length_a   1.000
_cell.length_b   1.000
_cell.length_c   1.000
_cell.angle_alpha   90.00
_cell.angle_beta   90.00
_cell.angle_gamma   90.00
#
_symmetry.space_group_name_H-M   'P 1'
#
loop_
_entity.id
_entity.type
_entity.pdbx_description
1 polymer ?
#
loop_
_entity_poly.entity_id
_entity_poly.type
_entity_poly.pdbx_seq_one_letter_code
_entity_poly.pdbx_strand_id
1 'polypeptide(L)'
;MDRYRDLLNEEELKFSSSVLELSADAQRLYARILSRRGPIFLLAQFVYREVKHAASAFDELERNKLINRTAEVPTELLCQKLTLRQLREVFELQEFKGSKLALVSEIQDTYAEENILERIRQRLPWFELDQTDRIATFSLLFLGIVTRISARSLSMTLGSCALNNTLLTQRIDNSRVDTTLTVT
;
A
#
# COMPACT_ATOMS: atom_id res chain seq x y z
N MET A 1 -11.18 4.52 19.79
CA MET A 1 -10.82 5.66 18.93
C MET A 1 -11.14 7.01 19.56
N ASP A 2 -11.73 7.07 20.76
CA ASP A 2 -12.21 8.34 21.34
C ASP A 2 -11.14 9.36 21.73
N ARG A 3 -9.88 8.92 21.98
CA ARG A 3 -8.80 9.82 22.44
C ARG A 3 -8.32 10.84 21.41
N TYR A 4 -8.58 10.61 20.13
CA TYR A 4 -8.10 11.48 19.05
C TYR A 4 -9.25 12.02 18.20
N ARG A 5 -10.51 11.82 18.63
CA ARG A 5 -11.69 12.21 17.87
C ARG A 5 -11.71 13.70 17.56
N ASP A 6 -11.23 14.52 18.50
CA ASP A 6 -11.19 15.99 18.37
C ASP A 6 -10.05 16.48 17.47
N LEU A 7 -9.11 15.60 17.10
CA LEU A 7 -7.98 15.93 16.22
C LEU A 7 -8.17 15.46 14.77
N LEU A 8 -9.17 14.61 14.52
CA LEU A 8 -9.46 14.02 13.22
C LEU A 8 -10.58 14.82 12.54
N ASN A 9 -10.39 15.12 11.26
CA ASN A 9 -11.46 15.68 10.45
C ASN A 9 -12.49 14.60 10.06
N GLU A 10 -13.63 15.02 9.49
CA GLU A 10 -14.71 14.09 9.12
C GLU A 10 -14.27 13.02 8.11
N GLU A 11 -13.37 13.35 7.18
CA GLU A 11 -12.87 12.39 6.19
C GLU A 11 -11.98 11.32 6.83
N GLU A 12 -11.14 11.72 7.79
CA GLU A 12 -10.28 10.83 8.54
C GLU A 12 -11.11 9.92 9.46
N LEU A 13 -12.14 10.45 10.11
CA LEU A 13 -13.07 9.63 10.90
C LEU A 13 -13.79 8.59 10.04
N LYS A 14 -14.25 8.98 8.84
CA LYS A 14 -14.84 8.06 7.86
C LYS A 14 -13.84 7.00 7.40
N PHE A 15 -12.60 7.37 7.11
CA PHE A 15 -11.53 6.44 6.76
C PHE A 15 -11.24 5.44 7.89
N SER A 16 -11.16 5.90 9.13
CA SER A 16 -10.90 5.01 10.25
C SER A 16 -12.04 4.02 10.48
N SER A 17 -13.28 4.47 10.27
CA SER A 17 -14.46 3.61 10.37
C SER A 17 -14.47 2.57 9.26
N SER A 18 -14.16 2.97 8.01
CA SER A 18 -14.12 2.03 6.89
C SER A 18 -13.05 0.94 7.05
N VAL A 19 -11.92 1.23 7.71
CA VAL A 19 -10.90 0.22 8.04
C VAL A 19 -11.35 -0.70 9.19
N LEU A 20 -12.01 -0.15 10.22
CA LEU A 20 -12.48 -0.93 11.38
C LEU A 20 -13.67 -1.83 11.05
N GLU A 21 -14.48 -1.47 10.06
CA GLU A 21 -15.64 -2.23 9.60
C GLU A 21 -15.27 -3.39 8.66
N LEU A 22 -14.02 -3.44 8.17
CA LEU A 22 -13.53 -4.55 7.37
C LEU A 22 -13.60 -5.90 8.11
N SER A 23 -13.78 -6.97 7.35
CA SER A 23 -13.60 -8.33 7.85
C SER A 23 -12.18 -8.55 8.39
N ALA A 24 -12.04 -9.49 9.32
CA ALA A 24 -10.74 -9.81 9.93
C ALA A 24 -9.67 -10.21 8.89
N ASP A 25 -10.07 -10.88 7.80
CA ASP A 25 -9.17 -11.26 6.71
C ASP A 25 -8.73 -10.03 5.90
N ALA A 26 -9.65 -9.10 5.60
CA ALA A 26 -9.35 -7.84 4.93
C ALA A 26 -8.47 -6.91 5.78
N GLN A 27 -8.72 -6.81 7.09
CA GLN A 27 -7.86 -6.05 8.01
C GLN A 27 -6.43 -6.58 8.05
N ARG A 28 -6.27 -7.91 8.18
CA ARG A 28 -4.94 -8.56 8.17
C ARG A 28 -4.22 -8.32 6.85
N LEU A 29 -4.91 -8.52 5.74
CA LEU A 29 -4.37 -8.28 4.40
C LEU A 29 -3.95 -6.82 4.25
N TYR A 30 -4.79 -5.88 4.65
CA TYR A 30 -4.49 -4.45 4.59
C TYR A 30 -3.27 -4.10 5.42
N ALA A 31 -3.20 -4.52 6.68
CA ALA A 31 -2.03 -4.31 7.54
C ALA A 31 -0.74 -4.87 6.92
N ARG A 32 -0.81 -6.03 6.25
CA ARG A 32 0.32 -6.60 5.51
C ARG A 32 0.72 -5.73 4.31
N ILE A 33 -0.23 -5.22 3.53
CA ILE A 33 0.05 -4.31 2.42
C ILE A 33 0.72 -3.03 2.94
N LEU A 34 0.20 -2.41 4.01
CA LEU A 34 0.78 -1.21 4.63
C LEU A 34 2.22 -1.41 5.13
N SER A 35 2.56 -2.64 5.54
CA SER A 35 3.91 -2.97 5.98
C SER A 35 4.93 -3.11 4.84
N ARG A 36 4.49 -3.18 3.58
CA ARG A 36 5.36 -3.36 2.42
C ARG A 36 5.72 -2.01 1.79
N ARG A 37 6.90 -1.94 1.17
CA ARG A 37 7.37 -0.72 0.48
C ARG A 37 6.93 -0.72 -0.98
N GLY A 38 6.44 0.43 -1.42
CA GLY A 38 6.21 0.74 -2.83
C GLY A 38 4.79 1.23 -3.09
N PRO A 39 4.58 1.98 -4.18
CA PRO A 39 3.25 2.44 -4.56
C PRO A 39 2.41 1.34 -5.23
N ILE A 40 3.07 0.37 -5.86
CA ILE A 40 2.45 -0.66 -6.70
C ILE A 40 2.81 -2.05 -6.18
N PHE A 41 1.81 -2.93 -6.18
CA PHE A 41 1.87 -4.28 -5.65
C PHE A 41 1.27 -5.28 -6.63
N LEU A 42 1.88 -6.47 -6.76
CA LEU A 42 1.33 -7.55 -7.58
C LEU A 42 0.45 -8.44 -6.71
N LEU A 43 -0.78 -8.79 -7.16
CA LEU A 43 -1.69 -9.64 -6.39
C LEU A 43 -1.06 -10.99 -6.02
N ALA A 44 -0.28 -11.57 -6.92
CA ALA A 44 0.41 -12.84 -6.71
C ALA A 44 1.39 -12.83 -5.52
N GLN A 45 1.82 -11.66 -5.04
CA GLN A 45 2.73 -11.54 -3.89
C GLN A 45 2.03 -11.69 -2.53
N PHE A 46 0.70 -11.78 -2.49
CA PHE A 46 -0.11 -11.71 -1.27
C PHE A 46 -0.82 -13.04 -0.95
N VAL A 47 -0.11 -14.16 -1.09
CA VAL A 47 -0.59 -15.48 -0.66
C VAL A 47 -0.19 -15.71 0.80
N TYR A 48 -1.08 -15.37 1.74
CA TYR A 48 -0.86 -15.51 3.18
C TYR A 48 -1.66 -16.67 3.74
N ARG A 49 -1.02 -17.54 4.53
CA ARG A 49 -1.70 -18.69 5.18
C ARG A 49 -2.74 -18.22 6.20
N GLU A 50 -2.54 -17.06 6.79
CA GLU A 50 -3.43 -16.44 7.77
C GLU A 50 -4.67 -15.76 7.16
N VAL A 51 -4.71 -15.56 5.83
CA VAL A 51 -5.85 -14.99 5.11
C VAL A 51 -6.56 -16.12 4.39
N LYS A 52 -7.70 -16.58 4.94
CA LYS A 52 -8.42 -17.75 4.41
C LYS A 52 -9.09 -17.43 3.07
N HIS A 53 -9.61 -16.21 2.92
CA HIS A 53 -10.36 -15.79 1.75
C HIS A 53 -9.72 -14.55 1.08
N ALA A 54 -8.51 -14.72 0.55
CA ALA A 54 -7.73 -13.61 -0.02
C ALA A 54 -8.47 -12.85 -1.15
N ALA A 55 -9.17 -13.55 -2.05
CA ALA A 55 -9.95 -12.90 -3.11
C ALA A 55 -11.05 -12.00 -2.55
N SER A 56 -11.87 -12.53 -1.64
CA SER A 56 -12.94 -11.77 -0.98
C SER A 56 -12.38 -10.59 -0.17
N ALA A 57 -11.23 -10.77 0.48
CA ALA A 57 -10.55 -9.71 1.22
C ALA A 57 -10.10 -8.59 0.28
N PHE A 58 -9.48 -8.91 -0.85
CA PHE A 58 -9.13 -7.90 -1.85
C PHE A 58 -10.36 -7.18 -2.41
N ASP A 59 -11.49 -7.87 -2.64
CA ASP A 59 -12.72 -7.25 -3.16
C ASP A 59 -13.36 -6.30 -2.12
N GLU A 60 -13.24 -6.64 -0.85
CA GLU A 60 -13.67 -5.77 0.25
C GLU A 60 -12.80 -4.50 0.35
N LEU A 61 -11.48 -4.64 0.21
CA LEU A 61 -10.56 -3.49 0.19
C LEU A 61 -10.83 -2.55 -0.98
N GLU A 62 -11.13 -3.09 -2.17
CA GLU A 62 -11.46 -2.30 -3.36
C GLU A 62 -12.79 -1.57 -3.19
N ARG A 63 -13.84 -2.25 -2.69
CA ARG A 63 -15.14 -1.62 -2.41
C ARG A 63 -15.06 -0.48 -1.39
N ASN A 64 -14.16 -0.60 -0.41
CA ASN A 64 -13.91 0.44 0.59
C ASN A 64 -12.91 1.52 0.13
N LYS A 65 -12.49 1.51 -1.15
CA LYS A 65 -11.52 2.46 -1.73
C LYS A 65 -10.20 2.53 -0.95
N LEU A 66 -9.74 1.37 -0.47
CA LEU A 66 -8.45 1.24 0.22
C LEU A 66 -7.35 0.77 -0.72
N ILE A 67 -7.73 0.16 -1.85
CA ILE A 67 -6.84 -0.22 -2.95
C ILE A 67 -7.50 0.18 -4.27
N ASN A 68 -6.67 0.41 -5.28
CA ASN A 68 -7.10 0.67 -6.65
C ASN A 68 -6.45 -0.34 -7.61
N ARG A 69 -7.25 -1.26 -8.17
CA ARG A 69 -6.78 -2.25 -9.17
C ARG A 69 -6.76 -1.69 -10.59
N THR A 70 -7.47 -0.60 -10.83
CA THR A 70 -7.57 0.06 -12.14
C THR A 70 -6.58 1.20 -12.32
N ALA A 71 -5.71 1.45 -11.35
CA ALA A 71 -4.74 2.53 -11.39
C ALA A 71 -3.89 2.48 -12.68
N GLU A 72 -3.79 3.65 -13.33
CA GLU A 72 -2.89 3.86 -14.46
C GLU A 72 -1.47 3.99 -13.92
N VAL A 73 -0.61 3.08 -14.36
CA VAL A 73 0.75 2.96 -13.87
C VAL A 73 1.69 3.09 -15.06
N PRO A 74 2.75 3.93 -14.97
CA PRO A 74 3.77 3.98 -16.01
C PRO A 74 4.35 2.60 -16.28
N THR A 75 4.37 2.21 -17.55
CA THR A 75 4.81 0.88 -17.97
C THR A 75 6.23 0.56 -17.50
N GLU A 76 7.11 1.56 -17.48
CA GLU A 76 8.49 1.40 -17.01
C GLU A 76 8.54 0.93 -15.55
N LEU A 77 7.75 1.53 -14.65
CA LEU A 77 7.72 1.16 -13.24
C LEU A 77 7.23 -0.28 -13.06
N LEU A 78 6.22 -0.68 -13.82
CA LEU A 78 5.66 -2.03 -13.76
C LEU A 78 6.68 -3.07 -14.26
N CYS A 79 7.32 -2.81 -15.40
CA CYS A 79 8.39 -3.65 -15.94
C CYS A 79 9.59 -3.76 -14.98
N GLN A 80 9.94 -2.66 -14.29
CA GLN A 80 10.98 -2.67 -13.25
C GLN A 80 10.58 -3.48 -12.00
N LYS A 81 9.29 -3.65 -11.69
CA LYS A 81 8.83 -4.51 -10.58
C LYS A 81 8.85 -5.99 -10.92
N LEU A 82 8.63 -6.35 -12.18
CA LEU A 82 8.60 -7.75 -12.63
C LEU A 82 10.00 -8.39 -12.67
N THR A 83 10.10 -9.69 -12.44
CA THR A 83 11.36 -10.43 -12.66
C THR A 83 11.59 -10.66 -14.16
N LEU A 84 12.83 -10.92 -14.57
CA LEU A 84 13.17 -11.24 -15.97
C LEU A 84 12.40 -12.48 -16.46
N ARG A 85 12.21 -13.47 -15.58
CA ARG A 85 11.37 -14.65 -15.87
C ARG A 85 9.92 -14.27 -16.13
N GLN A 86 9.32 -13.44 -15.27
CA GLN A 86 7.93 -13.00 -15.44
C GLN A 86 7.75 -12.18 -16.73
N LEU A 87 8.69 -11.30 -17.07
CA LEU A 87 8.64 -10.57 -18.34
C LEU A 87 8.65 -11.53 -19.53
N ARG A 88 9.55 -12.52 -19.54
CA ARG A 88 9.58 -13.54 -20.60
C ARG A 88 8.27 -14.34 -20.67
N GLU A 89 7.73 -14.74 -19.52
CA GLU A 89 6.47 -15.47 -19.45
C GLU A 89 5.30 -14.61 -19.94
N VAL A 90 5.26 -13.30 -19.66
CA VAL A 90 4.18 -12.39 -20.11
C VAL A 90 4.24 -12.13 -21.61
N PHE A 91 5.43 -11.97 -22.17
CA PHE A 91 5.62 -11.63 -23.59
C PHE A 91 5.93 -12.84 -24.47
N GLU A 92 5.93 -14.06 -23.91
CA GLU A 92 6.23 -15.32 -24.62
C GLU A 92 7.56 -15.28 -25.38
N LEU A 93 8.54 -14.56 -24.81
CA LEU A 93 9.83 -14.36 -25.43
C LEU A 93 10.71 -15.60 -25.22
N GLN A 94 11.45 -15.98 -26.26
CA GLN A 94 12.50 -17.00 -26.17
C GLN A 94 13.60 -16.56 -25.18
N GLU A 95 14.59 -17.42 -24.92
CA GLU A 95 15.68 -17.10 -24.01
C GLU A 95 16.42 -15.80 -24.42
N PHE A 96 16.10 -14.71 -23.72
CA PHE A 96 16.76 -13.44 -23.92
C PHE A 96 18.14 -13.45 -23.25
N LYS A 97 19.20 -13.36 -24.06
CA LYS A 97 20.60 -13.25 -23.61
C LYS A 97 20.96 -11.78 -23.43
N GLY A 98 20.45 -11.15 -22.38
CA GLY A 98 20.74 -9.74 -22.11
C GLY A 98 20.32 -9.29 -20.70
N SER A 99 20.54 -8.01 -20.42
CA SER A 99 20.14 -7.40 -19.15
C SER A 99 18.64 -7.16 -19.11
N LYS A 100 18.07 -7.05 -17.90
CA LYS A 100 16.65 -6.72 -17.74
C LYS A 100 16.29 -5.39 -18.43
N LEU A 101 17.17 -4.39 -18.36
CA LEU A 101 16.94 -3.09 -18.98
C LEU A 101 16.83 -3.20 -20.50
N ALA A 102 17.71 -3.98 -21.14
CA ALA A 102 17.65 -4.20 -22.59
C ALA A 102 16.33 -4.86 -23.01
N LEU A 103 15.84 -5.83 -22.22
CA LEU A 103 14.56 -6.49 -22.46
C LEU A 103 13.38 -5.51 -22.33
N VAL A 104 13.42 -4.61 -21.33
CA VAL A 104 12.36 -3.61 -21.14
C VAL A 104 12.34 -2.62 -22.29
N SER A 105 13.50 -2.16 -22.76
CA SER A 105 13.59 -1.31 -23.94
C SER A 105 13.05 -2.01 -25.19
N GLU A 106 13.42 -3.27 -25.44
CA GLU A 106 12.89 -4.04 -26.58
C GLU A 106 11.37 -4.19 -26.53
N ILE A 107 10.81 -4.44 -25.34
CA ILE A 107 9.35 -4.52 -25.14
C ILE A 107 8.68 -3.17 -25.46
N GLN A 108 9.25 -2.06 -24.98
CA GLN A 108 8.74 -0.71 -25.21
C GLN A 108 8.85 -0.29 -26.68
N ASP A 109 9.87 -0.76 -27.41
CA ASP A 109 10.04 -0.50 -28.83
C ASP A 109 9.10 -1.35 -29.70
N THR A 110 8.76 -2.56 -29.24
CA THR A 110 7.95 -3.53 -30.01
C THR A 110 6.45 -3.34 -29.82
N TYR A 111 6.01 -2.94 -28.62
CA TYR A 111 4.60 -2.89 -28.24
C TYR A 111 4.18 -1.49 -27.81
N ALA A 112 2.98 -1.07 -28.23
CA ALA A 112 2.33 0.11 -27.66
C ALA A 112 2.08 -0.06 -26.16
N GLU A 113 2.06 1.06 -25.43
CA GLU A 113 1.98 1.07 -23.96
C GLU A 113 0.75 0.34 -23.44
N GLU A 114 -0.41 0.56 -24.07
CA GLU A 114 -1.68 -0.05 -23.70
C GLU A 114 -1.64 -1.57 -23.84
N ASN A 115 -0.98 -2.07 -24.89
CA ASN A 115 -0.82 -3.51 -25.12
C ASN A 115 0.10 -4.15 -24.09
N ILE A 116 1.13 -3.43 -23.64
CA ILE A 116 2.02 -3.89 -22.58
C ILE A 116 1.25 -4.03 -21.27
N LEU A 117 0.53 -2.97 -20.89
CA LEU A 117 -0.25 -2.94 -19.66
C LEU A 117 -1.32 -4.04 -19.65
N GLU A 118 -2.05 -4.21 -20.75
CA GLU A 118 -3.09 -5.24 -20.85
C GLU A 118 -2.51 -6.65 -20.74
N ARG A 119 -1.41 -6.95 -21.44
CA ARG A 119 -0.74 -8.26 -21.34
C ARG A 119 -0.26 -8.56 -19.92
N ILE A 120 0.34 -7.56 -19.25
CA ILE A 120 0.76 -7.72 -17.86
C ILE A 120 -0.46 -7.92 -16.97
N ARG A 121 -1.56 -7.18 -17.18
CA ARG A 121 -2.76 -7.21 -16.33
C ARG A 121 -3.43 -8.57 -16.35
N GLN A 122 -3.48 -9.20 -17.53
CA GLN A 122 -4.07 -10.54 -17.71
C GLN A 122 -3.32 -11.65 -16.95
N ARG A 123 -1.99 -11.53 -16.81
CA ARG A 123 -1.15 -12.57 -16.20
C ARG A 123 -0.73 -12.26 -14.77
N LEU A 124 -0.44 -11.00 -14.49
CA LEU A 124 0.12 -10.50 -13.24
C LEU A 124 -0.62 -9.21 -12.84
N PRO A 125 -1.90 -9.33 -12.43
CA PRO A 125 -2.68 -8.18 -12.02
C PRO A 125 -2.00 -7.46 -10.83
N TRP A 126 -2.02 -6.14 -10.90
CA TRP A 126 -1.45 -5.25 -9.90
C TRP A 126 -2.52 -4.37 -9.27
N PHE A 127 -2.15 -3.73 -8.18
CA PHE A 127 -2.96 -2.72 -7.51
C PHE A 127 -2.06 -1.68 -6.85
N GLU A 128 -2.63 -0.52 -6.60
CA GLU A 128 -2.03 0.54 -5.80
C GLU A 128 -2.76 0.68 -4.46
N LEU A 129 -2.04 1.18 -3.45
CA LEU A 129 -2.66 1.62 -2.20
C LEU A 129 -3.28 2.99 -2.41
N ASP A 130 -4.59 3.08 -2.18
CA ASP A 130 -5.25 4.38 -2.09
C ASP A 130 -5.01 4.97 -0.69
N GLN A 131 -4.99 6.30 -0.57
CA GLN A 131 -4.94 7.03 0.71
C GLN A 131 -3.63 6.93 1.52
N THR A 132 -2.47 6.82 0.86
CA THR A 132 -1.14 6.74 1.54
C THR A 132 -0.90 7.88 2.54
N ASP A 133 -1.35 9.10 2.22
CA ASP A 133 -1.20 10.27 3.08
C ASP A 133 -2.00 10.14 4.39
N ARG A 134 -3.20 9.57 4.33
CA ARG A 134 -4.06 9.37 5.51
C ARG A 134 -3.47 8.32 6.44
N ILE A 135 -2.87 7.26 5.90
CA ILE A 135 -2.15 6.25 6.71
C ILE A 135 -0.98 6.88 7.47
N ALA A 136 -0.26 7.83 6.86
CA ALA A 136 0.80 8.56 7.55
C ALA A 136 0.25 9.39 8.72
N THR A 137 -0.87 10.08 8.53
CA THR A 137 -1.55 10.84 9.60
C THR A 137 -1.98 9.95 10.77
N PHE A 138 -2.64 8.82 10.49
CA PHE A 138 -3.04 7.87 11.54
C PHE A 138 -1.84 7.24 12.25
N SER A 139 -0.77 6.94 11.51
CA SER A 139 0.47 6.44 12.11
C SER A 139 1.13 7.49 13.01
N LEU A 140 1.10 8.77 12.64
CA LEU A 140 1.62 9.88 13.46
C LEU A 140 0.80 10.09 14.73
N LEU A 141 -0.53 10.05 14.63
CA LEU A 141 -1.44 10.21 15.77
C LEU A 141 -1.34 9.05 16.77
N PHE A 142 -1.18 7.82 16.28
CA PHE A 142 -1.13 6.63 17.12
C PHE A 142 0.27 6.35 17.70
N LEU A 143 1.35 6.69 16.99
CA LEU A 143 2.72 6.39 17.43
C LEU A 143 3.47 7.60 17.99
N GLY A 144 3.00 8.85 17.80
CA GLY A 144 3.66 10.05 18.32
C GLY A 144 5.11 10.24 17.83
N ILE A 145 5.51 9.59 16.73
CA ILE A 145 6.89 9.62 16.24
C ILE A 145 6.92 10.21 14.83
N VAL A 146 7.47 11.42 14.73
CA VAL A 146 8.00 11.97 13.48
C VAL A 146 9.29 11.22 13.14
N THR A 147 9.20 10.05 12.54
CA THR A 147 10.31 9.52 11.75
C THR A 147 9.75 8.93 10.47
N ARG A 148 10.40 9.24 9.34
CA ARG A 148 10.10 8.68 8.02
C ARG A 148 9.80 7.18 8.17
N ILE A 149 8.54 6.80 8.03
CA ILE A 149 8.12 5.41 8.24
C ILE A 149 8.74 4.58 7.13
N SER A 150 9.82 3.90 7.46
CA SER A 150 10.31 2.79 6.69
C SER A 150 9.64 1.53 7.23
N ALA A 151 9.10 0.69 6.34
CA ALA A 151 8.47 -0.63 6.59
C ALA A 151 9.03 -1.47 7.77
N ARG A 152 10.31 -1.30 8.11
CA ARG A 152 10.99 -1.97 9.23
C ARG A 152 10.33 -1.68 10.59
N SER A 153 9.85 -0.45 10.81
CA SER A 153 9.29 -0.04 12.12
C SER A 153 7.86 -0.53 12.34
N LEU A 154 7.04 -0.60 11.28
CA LEU A 154 5.65 -1.09 11.36
C LEU A 154 5.57 -2.58 11.70
N SER A 155 6.50 -3.41 11.21
CA SER A 155 6.49 -4.86 11.52
C SER A 155 6.86 -5.16 12.98
N MET A 156 7.67 -4.29 13.62
CA MET A 156 8.06 -4.43 15.02
C MET A 156 6.99 -3.91 15.98
N THR A 157 6.32 -2.79 15.65
CA THR A 157 5.29 -2.22 16.52
C THR A 157 3.99 -3.01 16.45
N LEU A 158 3.53 -3.40 15.27
CA LEU A 158 2.29 -4.20 15.14
C LEU A 158 2.47 -5.67 15.58
N GLY A 159 3.70 -6.19 15.61
CA GLY A 159 4.03 -7.51 16.17
C GLY A 159 4.10 -7.53 17.70
N SER A 160 4.47 -6.42 18.34
CA SER A 160 4.62 -6.33 19.80
C SER A 160 3.43 -5.68 20.51
N CYS A 161 2.61 -4.87 19.84
CA CYS A 161 1.43 -4.24 20.45
C CYS A 161 0.27 -5.21 20.78
N ALA A 162 0.46 -6.51 20.60
CA ALA A 162 -0.43 -7.54 21.15
C ALA A 162 -0.21 -7.77 22.67
N LEU A 163 0.78 -7.15 23.31
CA LEU A 163 1.04 -7.31 24.75
C LEU A 163 1.37 -5.97 25.42
N ASN A 164 0.57 -5.62 26.43
CA ASN A 164 0.78 -4.57 27.45
C ASN A 164 0.29 -3.15 27.12
N ASN A 165 -0.97 -2.93 27.50
CA ASN A 165 -1.76 -1.71 27.34
C ASN A 165 -1.59 -0.70 28.52
N THR A 166 -0.42 -0.60 29.16
CA THR A 166 -0.30 0.06 30.48
C THR A 166 0.69 1.23 30.62
N LEU A 167 1.42 1.67 29.58
CA LEU A 167 2.51 2.64 29.78
C LEU A 167 2.42 4.00 29.04
N LEU A 168 1.27 4.39 28.48
CA LEU A 168 1.19 5.57 27.60
C LEU A 168 0.51 6.84 28.19
N THR A 169 0.31 6.93 29.50
CA THR A 169 -0.51 8.01 30.09
C THR A 169 0.21 9.32 30.43
N GLN A 170 1.47 9.57 30.04
CA GLN A 170 2.22 10.69 30.64
C GLN A 170 2.95 11.68 29.72
N ARG A 171 2.70 11.77 28.40
CA ARG A 171 3.61 12.60 27.58
C ARG A 171 3.08 13.41 26.40
N ILE A 172 1.81 13.80 26.35
CA ILE A 172 1.34 14.72 25.31
C ILE A 172 0.54 15.86 25.96
N ASP A 173 1.27 16.80 26.54
CA ASP A 173 0.82 18.19 26.68
C ASP A 173 1.75 19.06 25.82
N ASN A 174 1.13 19.97 25.07
CA ASN A 174 1.73 21.05 24.27
C ASN A 174 2.37 20.70 22.92
N SER A 175 1.61 20.91 21.82
CA SER A 175 1.97 21.89 20.77
C SER A 175 1.15 21.66 19.48
N ARG A 176 0.08 22.45 19.30
CA ARG A 176 -0.49 22.80 17.98
C ARG A 176 -1.28 24.12 18.10
N VAL A 177 -0.62 25.11 18.69
CA VAL A 177 -0.96 26.52 18.50
C VAL A 177 0.05 27.05 17.50
N ASP A 178 -0.44 27.82 16.54
CA ASP A 178 0.28 28.58 15.50
C ASP A 178 0.71 27.85 14.23
N THR A 179 -0.15 27.93 13.21
CA THR A 179 0.28 28.33 11.86
C THR A 179 -0.91 28.89 11.06
N THR A 180 -1.32 30.11 11.41
CA THR A 180 -2.02 31.00 10.48
C THR A 180 -1.09 32.18 10.25
N LEU A 181 -0.39 32.20 9.12
CA LEU A 181 0.29 33.40 8.64
C LEU A 181 -0.30 33.78 7.30
N THR A 182 -1.10 34.84 7.37
CA THR A 182 -1.55 35.74 6.32
C THR A 182 -0.40 36.15 5.40
N VAL A 183 -0.65 36.10 4.10
CA VAL A 183 0.17 36.81 3.10
C VAL A 183 -0.74 37.88 2.49
N THR A 184 -0.38 39.14 2.72
CA THR A 184 -0.74 40.28 1.86
C THR A 184 0.56 40.83 1.30
#